data_AF-A0A9E5UWW5-F1
#
_entry.id   AF-A0A9E5UWW5-F1
#
_cell.length_a   1.000
_cell.length_b   1.000
_cell.length_c   1.000
_cell.angle_alpha   90.00
_cell.angle_beta   90.00
_cell.angle_gamma   90.00
#
_symmetry.space_group_name_H-M   'P 1'
#
loop_
_entity.id
_entity.type
_entity.pdbx_description
1 polymer ?
#
loop_
_entity_poly.entity_id
_entity_poly.type
_entity_poly.pdbx_seq_one_letter_code
_entity_poly.pdbx_strand_id
1 'polypeptide(L)'
;MLKDTTHTQNDLMTLLQLSKALADESRLRILVLLCQAERSVGELAELLDLKEPTISHHLARLRQVGLVNLRAEAPSASTAPMPSA
;
A
#
# COMPACT_ATOMS: atom_id res chain seq x y z
N MET A 1 -39.48 0.60 9.52
CA MET A 1 -39.07 0.38 8.11
C MET A 1 -37.99 1.40 7.70
N LEU A 2 -36.86 1.47 8.43
CA LEU A 2 -35.82 2.50 8.22
C LEU A 2 -34.39 2.01 8.56
N LYS A 3 -34.08 0.71 8.47
CA LYS A 3 -32.74 0.18 8.79
C LYS A 3 -31.81 0.01 7.58
N ASP A 4 -32.33 0.10 6.35
CA ASP A 4 -31.56 -0.18 5.13
C ASP A 4 -30.81 1.04 4.57
N THR A 5 -31.28 2.26 4.86
CA THR A 5 -30.72 3.49 4.27
C THR A 5 -29.33 3.84 4.82
N THR A 6 -29.07 3.53 6.09
CA THR A 6 -27.78 3.84 6.75
C THR A 6 -26.66 2.90 6.31
N HIS A 7 -26.98 1.61 6.09
CA HIS A 7 -26.03 0.63 5.58
C HIS A 7 -25.61 0.99 4.15
N THR A 8 -26.59 1.28 3.29
CA THR A 8 -26.35 1.69 1.90
C THR A 8 -25.52 2.98 1.79
N GLN A 9 -25.75 3.97 2.67
CA GLN A 9 -24.96 5.21 2.69
C GLN A 9 -23.49 4.97 3.09
N ASN A 10 -23.24 4.06 4.02
CA ASN A 10 -21.89 3.69 4.44
C ASN A 10 -21.15 2.93 3.32
N ASP A 11 -21.85 2.07 2.59
CA ASP A 11 -21.31 1.36 1.44
C ASP A 11 -20.95 2.31 0.30
N LEU A 12 -21.81 3.31 0.03
CA LEU A 12 -21.55 4.33 -0.98
C LEU A 12 -20.30 5.16 -0.63
N MET A 13 -20.12 5.52 0.65
CA MET A 13 -18.92 6.22 1.09
C MET A 13 -17.67 5.36 0.96
N THR A 14 -17.76 4.07 1.28
CA THR A 14 -16.67 3.11 1.09
C THR A 14 -16.27 3.01 -0.38
N LEU A 15 -17.24 2.81 -1.27
CA LEU A 15 -17.03 2.76 -2.73
C LEU A 15 -16.40 4.05 -3.26
N LEU A 16 -16.85 5.20 -2.76
CA LEU A 16 -16.34 6.50 -3.19
C LEU A 16 -14.88 6.73 -2.72
N GLN A 17 -14.52 6.28 -1.51
CA GLN A 17 -13.13 6.32 -1.03
C GLN A 17 -12.23 5.37 -1.83
N LEU A 18 -12.70 4.15 -2.09
CA LEU A 18 -11.99 3.18 -2.92
C LEU A 18 -11.76 3.72 -4.33
N SER A 19 -12.82 4.25 -4.95
CA SER A 19 -12.75 4.82 -6.31
C SER A 19 -11.77 5.99 -6.37
N LYS A 20 -11.75 6.87 -5.36
CA LYS A 20 -10.76 7.97 -5.27
C LYS A 20 -9.34 7.45 -5.09
N ALA A 21 -9.15 6.38 -4.33
CA ALA A 21 -7.84 5.75 -4.20
C ALA A 21 -7.39 5.09 -5.51
N LEU A 22 -8.31 4.56 -6.33
CA LEU A 22 -8.00 3.96 -7.63
C LEU A 22 -7.89 4.98 -8.78
N ALA A 23 -8.50 6.16 -8.67
CA ALA A 23 -8.52 7.20 -9.71
C ALA A 23 -7.19 7.99 -9.84
N ASP A 24 -6.06 7.29 -9.86
CA ASP A 24 -4.73 7.86 -10.03
C ASP A 24 -3.80 6.84 -10.68
N GLU A 25 -3.16 7.29 -11.74
CA GLU A 25 -2.34 6.43 -12.60
C GLU A 25 -1.18 5.80 -11.83
N SER A 26 -0.44 6.58 -11.04
CA SER A 26 0.70 6.09 -10.26
C SER A 26 0.26 5.02 -9.26
N ARG A 27 -0.87 5.22 -8.56
CA ARG A 27 -1.41 4.22 -7.62
C ARG A 27 -1.83 2.93 -8.32
N LEU A 28 -2.47 3.02 -9.49
CA LEU A 28 -2.82 1.83 -10.28
C LEU A 28 -1.57 1.09 -10.75
N ARG A 29 -0.55 1.80 -11.21
CA ARG A 29 0.73 1.20 -11.61
C ARG A 29 1.42 0.50 -10.43
N ILE A 30 1.42 1.11 -9.24
CA ILE A 30 1.92 0.49 -8.01
C ILE A 30 1.17 -0.82 -7.72
N LEU A 31 -0.17 -0.82 -7.79
CA LEU A 31 -0.97 -2.03 -7.56
C LEU A 31 -0.64 -3.13 -8.57
N VAL A 32 -0.53 -2.80 -9.86
CA VAL A 32 -0.17 -3.77 -10.91
C VAL A 32 1.20 -4.39 -10.66
N LEU A 33 2.18 -3.61 -10.21
CA LEU A 33 3.51 -4.12 -9.86
C LEU A 33 3.47 -5.02 -8.61
N LEU A 34 2.72 -4.63 -7.59
CA LEU A 34 2.57 -5.40 -6.35
C LEU A 34 1.77 -6.70 -6.55
N CYS A 35 0.84 -6.74 -7.52
CA CYS A 35 0.15 -7.97 -7.91
C CYS A 35 1.08 -9.01 -8.55
N GLN A 36 2.21 -8.59 -9.12
CA GLN A 36 3.17 -9.49 -9.75
C GLN A 36 4.19 -10.03 -8.74
N ALA A 37 4.64 -9.20 -7.82
CA ALA A 37 5.57 -9.58 -6.75
C ALA A 37 5.54 -8.57 -5.61
N GLU A 38 5.91 -9.01 -4.40
CA GLU A 38 6.24 -8.09 -3.31
C GLU A 38 7.46 -7.22 -3.71
N ARG A 39 7.37 -5.91 -3.47
CA ARG A 39 8.41 -4.93 -3.82
C ARG A 39 8.63 -3.93 -2.71
N SER A 40 9.87 -3.50 -2.55
CA SER A 40 10.26 -2.41 -1.68
C SER A 40 9.87 -1.03 -2.25
N VAL A 41 9.87 0.00 -1.41
CA VAL A 41 9.59 1.38 -1.82
C VAL A 41 10.63 1.88 -2.84
N GLY A 42 11.89 1.50 -2.66
CA GLY A 42 12.98 1.84 -3.58
C GLY A 42 12.80 1.20 -4.95
N GLU A 43 12.49 -0.10 -5.03
CA GLU A 43 12.21 -0.77 -6.30
C GLU A 43 11.02 -0.13 -7.03
N LEU A 44 9.94 0.22 -6.32
CA LEU A 44 8.80 0.90 -6.90
C LEU A 44 9.15 2.31 -7.41
N ALA A 45 10.01 3.03 -6.69
CA ALA A 45 10.50 4.34 -7.09
C ALA A 45 11.30 4.26 -8.40
N GLU A 46 12.19 3.28 -8.52
CA GLU A 46 12.97 3.02 -9.74
C GLU A 46 12.09 2.60 -10.92
N LEU A 47 11.19 1.63 -10.74
CA LEU A 47 10.32 1.11 -11.81
C LEU A 47 9.32 2.14 -12.35
N LEU A 48 8.93 3.10 -11.52
CA LEU A 48 7.95 4.13 -11.87
C LEU A 48 8.57 5.47 -12.23
N ASP A 49 9.91 5.61 -12.12
CA ASP A 49 10.64 6.86 -12.27
C ASP A 49 10.09 7.98 -11.35
N LEU A 50 9.82 7.61 -10.10
CA LEU A 50 9.27 8.48 -9.08
C LEU A 50 10.18 8.53 -7.86
N LYS A 51 10.06 9.59 -7.06
CA LYS A 51 10.80 9.69 -5.79
C LYS A 51 10.13 8.82 -4.72
N GLU A 52 10.94 8.20 -3.85
CA GLU A 52 10.45 7.39 -2.71
C GLU A 52 9.41 8.09 -1.80
N PRO A 53 9.49 9.41 -1.51
CA PRO A 53 8.44 10.09 -0.75
C PRO A 53 7.09 10.09 -1.46
N THR A 54 7.09 10.18 -2.79
CA THR A 54 5.88 10.12 -3.62
C THR A 54 5.27 8.72 -3.57
N ILE A 55 6.11 7.68 -3.70
CA ILE A 55 5.67 6.28 -3.56
C ILE A 55 5.11 6.03 -2.16
N SER A 56 5.80 6.49 -1.11
CA SER A 56 5.35 6.35 0.28
C SER A 56 4.00 7.03 0.51
N HIS A 57 3.80 8.23 -0.06
CA HIS A 57 2.51 8.92 -0.02
C HIS A 57 1.40 8.11 -0.71
N HIS A 58 1.67 7.57 -1.89
CA HIS A 58 0.73 6.72 -2.62
C HIS A 58 0.38 5.43 -1.86
N LEU A 59 1.38 4.73 -1.31
CA LEU A 59 1.20 3.53 -0.50
C LEU A 59 0.41 3.82 0.78
N ALA A 60 0.65 4.94 1.45
CA ALA A 60 -0.13 5.35 2.61
C ALA A 60 -1.62 5.51 2.27
N ARG A 61 -1.92 6.10 1.10
CA ARG A 61 -3.31 6.28 0.65
C ARG A 61 -3.98 4.96 0.25
N LEU A 62 -3.25 4.07 -0.42
CA LEU A 62 -3.72 2.71 -0.72
C LEU A 62 -3.95 1.90 0.56
N ARG A 63 -3.11 2.07 1.58
CA ARG A 63 -3.26 1.42 2.89
C ARG A 63 -4.49 1.91 3.64
N GLN A 64 -4.81 3.21 3.58
CA GLN A 64 -6.00 3.78 4.24
C GLN A 64 -7.30 3.15 3.75
N VAL A 65 -7.35 2.71 2.49
CA VAL A 65 -8.51 2.00 1.91
C VAL A 65 -8.36 0.48 1.93
N GLY A 66 -7.31 -0.05 2.57
CA GLY A 66 -7.09 -1.49 2.73
C GLY A 66 -6.59 -2.23 1.48
N LEU A 67 -6.11 -1.52 0.45
CA LEU A 67 -5.65 -2.14 -0.80
C LEU A 67 -4.23 -2.72 -0.74
N VAL A 68 -3.39 -2.22 0.18
CA VAL A 68 -2.02 -2.71 0.36
C VAL A 68 -1.73 -2.84 1.84
N ASN A 69 -0.87 -3.80 2.19
CA ASN A 69 -0.33 -3.95 3.53
C ASN A 69 1.18 -3.73 3.50
N LEU A 70 1.68 -2.95 4.45
CA LEU A 70 3.12 -2.77 4.62
C LEU A 70 3.62 -3.83 5.59
N ARG A 71 4.46 -4.73 5.09
CA ARG A 71 5.22 -5.62 5.96
C ARG A 71 6.44 -4.85 6.44
N ALA A 72 6.51 -4.59 7.74
CA ALA A 72 7.76 -4.16 8.33
C ALA A 72 8.69 -5.38 8.31
N GLU A 73 9.73 -5.32 7.48
CA GLU A 73 10.83 -6.26 7.61
C GLU A 73 11.52 -5.94 8.96
N ALA A 74 11.42 -6.85 9.92
CA ALA A 74 12.29 -6.77 11.08
C ALA A 74 13.72 -6.87 10.56
N PRO A 75 14.64 -5.95 10.93
CA PRO A 75 16.03 -6.08 10.49
C PRO A 75 16.48 -7.48 10.88
N SER A 76 16.84 -8.29 9.89
CA SER A 76 17.38 -9.61 10.12
C SER A 76 18.57 -9.42 11.03
N ALA A 77 18.41 -9.73 12.31
CA ALA A 77 19.50 -9.80 13.24
C ALA A 77 20.40 -10.92 12.72
N SER A 78 21.38 -10.55 11.89
CA SER A 78 22.57 -11.34 11.68
C SER A 78 23.36 -11.24 12.98
N THR A 79 22.83 -11.84 14.05
CA THR A 79 23.63 -12.35 15.16
C THR A 79 24.41 -13.53 14.61
N ALA A 80 25.51 -13.24 13.93
CA ALA A 80 26.65 -14.13 14.06
C ALA A 80 27.28 -13.80 15.42
N PRO A 81 27.19 -14.67 16.44
CA PRO A 81 28.13 -14.56 17.55
C PRO A 81 29.52 -14.69 16.94
N MET A 82 30.37 -13.68 17.12
CA MET A 82 31.81 -13.80 16.85
C MET A 82 32.32 -15.03 17.61
N PRO A 83 32.79 -16.10 16.95
CA PRO A 83 33.52 -17.14 17.64
C PRO A 83 34.93 -16.63 17.91
N SER A 84 35.25 -16.56 19.21
CA SER A 84 36.57 -16.75 19.84
C SER A 84 37.78 -15.92 19.36
N ALA A 85 38.44 -15.27 20.32
CA ALA A 85 39.70 -15.75 20.90
C ALA A 85 40.01 -14.99 22.19
#